data_AF-A0A6J3C5H1-F1
#
_entry.id   AF-A0A6J3C5H1-F1
#
_cell.length_a   1.000
_cell.length_b   1.000
_cell.length_c   1.000
_cell.angle_alpha   90.00
_cell.angle_beta   90.00
_cell.angle_gamma   90.00
#
_symmetry.space_group_name_H-M   'P 1'
#
loop_
_entity.id
_entity.type
_entity.pdbx_description
1 polymer ?
#
loop_
_entity_poly.entity_id
_entity_poly.type
_entity_poly.pdbx_seq_one_letter_code
_entity_poly.pdbx_strand_id
1 'polypeptide(L)'
;MSEPSWKSNKPIITKTSIHSRTAYVIAAIEDAVAEPSLLRRAQHFVDHLQQYPEARDYAIKEGAVRALLRVQDRLSDEPVGRELGGIVAEALALLGYVEPPRGPGPNILSLDGGGIRGLIAIDLLRELETLTGRRVHELFDFIIGVSTGAIIASVIGSGVGNLDTASEMYHTLSKKMFGNTSVIGGTSRLVWSHSYYDTRAFEELLQQHLGERTLSQCNRYNTPKMALVSCVVGGGGPGGAGGEGRLSPFVFRSMAERSKALRSGRSPLLWAWV
;
A
#
# COMPACT_ATOMS: atom_id res chain seq x y z
N MET A 1 28.42 27.81 9.81
CA MET A 1 27.12 28.37 9.40
C MET A 1 26.66 27.61 8.17
N SER A 2 25.72 26.67 8.33
CA SER A 2 25.13 25.92 7.21
C SER A 2 24.10 26.80 6.50
N GLU A 3 24.12 26.80 5.17
CA GLU A 3 23.15 27.56 4.38
C GLU A 3 21.71 27.03 4.58
N PRO A 4 20.70 27.92 4.58
CA PRO A 4 19.31 27.52 4.73
C PRO A 4 18.79 26.78 3.48
N SER A 5 18.05 25.67 3.69
CA SER A 5 17.71 24.67 2.67
C SER A 5 16.88 25.17 1.48
N TRP A 6 16.31 26.38 1.55
CA TRP A 6 15.53 26.98 0.46
C TRP A 6 16.40 27.51 -0.69
N LYS A 7 17.72 27.60 -0.52
CA LYS A 7 18.69 27.92 -1.60
C LYS A 7 19.19 26.70 -2.37
N SER A 8 18.68 25.49 -2.08
CA SER A 8 18.94 24.32 -2.92
C SER A 8 18.27 24.52 -4.28
N ASN A 9 19.06 24.96 -5.26
CA ASN A 9 18.64 25.08 -6.65
C ASN A 9 18.48 23.66 -7.22
N LYS A 10 17.40 22.96 -6.83
CA LYS A 10 17.06 21.67 -7.44
C LYS A 10 16.85 21.94 -8.93
N PRO A 11 17.58 21.26 -9.83
CA PRO A 11 17.45 21.50 -11.26
C PRO A 11 15.98 21.32 -11.65
N ILE A 12 15.41 22.32 -12.33
CA ILE A 12 14.05 22.23 -12.86
C ILE A 12 14.09 21.19 -13.98
N ILE A 13 13.58 19.99 -13.70
CA ILE A 13 13.52 18.91 -14.68
C ILE A 13 12.30 19.14 -15.57
N THR A 14 12.52 19.23 -16.88
CA THR A 14 11.45 19.47 -17.85
C THR A 14 10.62 18.22 -18.09
N LYS A 15 9.34 18.38 -18.47
CA LYS A 15 8.47 17.24 -18.86
C LYS A 15 9.08 16.40 -19.97
N THR A 16 9.73 17.04 -20.95
CA THR A 16 10.45 16.35 -22.03
C THR A 16 11.59 15.48 -21.50
N SER A 17 12.36 16.00 -20.53
CA SER A 17 13.42 15.22 -19.87
C SER A 17 12.85 14.01 -19.14
N ILE A 18 11.73 14.16 -18.43
CA ILE A 18 11.05 13.05 -17.75
C ILE A 18 10.56 12.01 -18.77
N HIS A 19 9.97 12.43 -19.89
CA HIS A 19 9.52 11.52 -20.95
C HIS A 19 10.69 10.74 -21.56
N SER A 20 11.77 11.42 -22.00
CA SER A 20 12.96 10.74 -22.53
C SER A 20 13.57 9.76 -21.53
N ARG A 21 13.67 10.15 -20.26
CA ARG A 21 14.15 9.26 -19.19
C ARG A 21 13.23 8.05 -19.00
N THR A 22 11.91 8.27 -19.05
CA THR A 22 10.90 7.21 -18.94
C THR A 22 11.05 6.17 -20.05
N ALA A 23 11.22 6.62 -21.31
CA ALA A 23 11.46 5.72 -22.43
C ALA A 23 12.77 4.94 -22.24
N TYR A 24 13.84 5.60 -21.79
CA TYR A 24 15.13 4.96 -21.51
C TYR A 24 15.03 3.86 -20.45
N VAL A 25 14.37 4.12 -19.32
CA VAL A 25 14.25 3.11 -18.24
C VAL A 25 13.40 1.91 -18.65
N ILE A 26 12.42 2.09 -19.55
CA ILE A 26 11.63 1.00 -20.11
C ILE A 26 12.45 0.17 -21.09
N ALA A 27 13.13 0.81 -22.05
CA ALA A 27 14.02 0.14 -22.99
C ALA A 27 15.12 -0.65 -22.25
N ALA A 28 15.65 -0.07 -21.17
CA ALA A 28 16.61 -0.75 -20.32
C ALA A 28 16.08 -2.09 -19.76
N ILE A 29 14.81 -2.15 -19.34
CA ILE A 29 14.17 -3.41 -18.89
C ILE A 29 14.04 -4.39 -20.06
N GLU A 30 13.59 -3.93 -21.23
CA GLU A 30 13.39 -4.80 -22.40
C GLU A 30 14.71 -5.41 -22.92
N ASP A 31 15.81 -4.66 -22.87
CA ASP A 31 17.14 -5.09 -23.34
C ASP A 31 17.86 -6.04 -22.35
N ALA A 32 17.39 -6.14 -21.11
CA ALA A 32 18.08 -6.90 -20.09
C ALA A 32 17.78 -8.40 -20.19
N VAL A 33 18.83 -9.20 -20.37
CA VAL A 33 18.72 -10.67 -20.53
C VAL A 33 18.83 -11.41 -19.19
N ALA A 34 19.75 -11.00 -18.31
CA ALA A 34 20.01 -11.69 -17.05
C ALA A 34 19.13 -11.13 -15.91
N GLU A 35 18.59 -12.01 -15.06
CA GLU A 35 17.72 -11.62 -13.91
C GLU A 35 18.37 -10.59 -12.97
N PRO A 36 19.67 -10.67 -12.59
CA PRO A 36 20.28 -9.64 -11.74
C PRO A 36 20.38 -8.26 -12.41
N SER A 37 20.42 -8.23 -13.75
CA SER A 37 20.36 -6.98 -14.51
C SER A 37 18.93 -6.44 -14.54
N LEU A 38 17.94 -7.31 -14.80
CA LEU A 38 16.52 -6.97 -14.76
C LEU A 38 16.10 -6.44 -13.39
N LEU A 39 16.52 -7.07 -12.31
CA LEU A 39 16.23 -6.66 -10.93
C LEU A 39 16.62 -5.21 -10.67
N ARG A 40 17.88 -4.84 -10.98
CA ARG A 40 18.37 -3.46 -10.80
C ARG A 40 17.60 -2.44 -11.66
N ARG A 41 17.22 -2.84 -12.88
CA ARG A 41 16.52 -1.96 -13.83
C ARG A 41 15.05 -1.78 -13.49
N ALA A 42 14.39 -2.85 -13.05
CA ALA A 42 13.03 -2.80 -12.52
C ALA A 42 12.99 -1.95 -11.25
N GLN A 43 13.98 -2.07 -10.35
CA GLN A 43 14.08 -1.21 -9.17
C GLN A 43 14.26 0.25 -9.57
N HIS A 44 15.17 0.55 -10.50
CA HIS A 44 15.36 1.90 -11.01
C HIS A 44 14.09 2.47 -11.67
N PHE A 45 13.27 1.63 -12.30
CA PHE A 45 11.98 2.03 -12.86
C PHE A 45 10.96 2.37 -11.76
N VAL A 46 10.89 1.59 -10.68
CA VAL A 46 10.08 1.92 -9.50
C VAL A 46 10.50 3.25 -8.90
N ASP A 47 11.81 3.44 -8.68
CA ASP A 47 12.37 4.67 -8.13
C ASP A 47 12.04 5.88 -9.02
N HIS A 48 12.12 5.71 -10.35
CA HIS A 48 11.77 6.73 -11.34
C HIS A 48 10.27 7.12 -11.27
N LEU A 49 9.37 6.15 -11.13
CA LEU A 49 7.93 6.42 -10.97
C LEU A 49 7.60 7.12 -9.64
N GLN A 50 8.29 6.76 -8.56
CA GLN A 50 8.13 7.42 -7.26
C GLN A 50 8.68 8.84 -7.26
N GLN A 51 9.82 9.05 -7.93
CA GLN A 51 10.43 10.38 -8.06
C GLN A 51 9.63 11.30 -8.98
N TYR A 52 9.02 10.77 -10.04
CA TYR A 52 8.25 11.51 -11.04
C TYR A 52 6.86 10.89 -11.24
N PRO A 53 5.87 11.18 -10.40
CA PRO A 53 4.52 10.65 -10.55
C PRO A 53 3.88 10.92 -11.92
N GLU A 54 4.24 12.03 -12.58
CA GLU A 54 3.82 12.37 -13.95
C GLU A 54 4.42 11.44 -15.02
N ALA A 55 5.51 10.72 -14.71
CA ALA A 55 6.12 9.75 -15.61
C ALA A 55 5.18 8.59 -15.93
N ARG A 56 4.23 8.31 -15.05
CA ARG A 56 3.29 7.19 -15.15
C ARG A 56 2.55 7.15 -16.48
N ASP A 57 1.97 8.28 -16.91
CA ASP A 57 1.19 8.30 -18.16
C ASP A 57 2.09 8.15 -19.40
N TYR A 58 3.33 8.66 -19.35
CA TYR A 58 4.31 8.39 -20.40
C TYR A 58 4.65 6.90 -20.42
N ALA A 59 4.95 6.32 -19.26
CA ALA A 59 5.35 4.91 -19.15
C ALA A 59 4.27 3.95 -19.69
N ILE A 60 3.00 4.22 -19.38
CA ILE A 60 1.88 3.43 -19.91
C ILE A 60 1.83 3.52 -21.44
N LYS A 61 1.99 4.72 -22.02
CA LYS A 61 1.97 4.94 -23.47
C LYS A 61 3.16 4.30 -24.19
N GLU A 62 4.34 4.33 -23.56
CA GLU A 62 5.56 3.68 -24.05
C GLU A 62 5.54 2.15 -23.88
N GLY A 63 4.48 1.58 -23.28
CA GLY A 63 4.29 0.13 -23.20
C GLY A 63 4.92 -0.55 -21.98
N ALA A 64 5.21 0.19 -20.91
CA ALA A 64 5.81 -0.35 -19.68
C ALA A 64 5.04 -1.54 -19.10
N VAL A 65 3.70 -1.50 -19.12
CA VAL A 65 2.86 -2.61 -18.62
C VAL A 65 3.16 -3.90 -19.40
N ARG A 66 3.24 -3.82 -20.74
CA ARG A 66 3.54 -4.97 -21.59
C ARG A 66 4.96 -5.49 -21.34
N ALA A 67 5.93 -4.59 -21.19
CA ALA A 67 7.31 -4.96 -20.91
C ALA A 67 7.42 -5.72 -19.58
N LEU A 68 6.77 -5.22 -18.52
CA LEU A 68 6.77 -5.84 -17.20
C LEU A 68 6.05 -7.21 -17.18
N LEU A 69 4.92 -7.35 -17.87
CA LEU A 69 4.23 -8.65 -17.98
C LEU A 69 5.11 -9.70 -18.67
N ARG A 70 5.87 -9.33 -19.72
CA ARG A 70 6.84 -10.24 -20.36
C ARG A 70 8.00 -10.64 -19.45
N VAL A 71 8.33 -9.81 -18.46
CA VAL A 71 9.31 -10.16 -17.42
C VAL A 71 8.68 -11.16 -16.45
N GLN A 72 7.42 -10.97 -16.08
CA GLN A 72 6.67 -11.88 -15.21
C GLN A 72 6.59 -13.31 -15.80
N ASP A 73 6.35 -13.43 -17.11
CA ASP A 73 6.23 -14.71 -17.82
C ASP A 73 7.52 -15.57 -17.84
N ARG A 74 8.68 -14.98 -17.52
CA ARG A 74 10.00 -15.63 -17.61
C ARG A 74 10.73 -15.75 -16.27
N LEU A 75 10.09 -15.41 -15.16
CA LEU A 75 10.71 -15.45 -13.85
C LEU A 75 11.04 -16.89 -13.44
N SER A 76 12.24 -17.09 -12.92
CA SER A 76 12.57 -18.32 -12.21
C SER A 76 12.00 -18.33 -10.79
N ASP A 77 11.84 -19.53 -10.21
CA ASP A 77 11.48 -19.70 -8.79
C ASP A 77 12.67 -19.49 -7.82
N GLU A 78 13.86 -19.22 -8.38
CA GLU A 78 15.06 -18.92 -7.61
C GLU A 78 14.91 -17.62 -6.81
N PRO A 79 15.70 -17.42 -5.73
CA PRO A 79 15.58 -16.23 -4.88
C PRO A 79 15.60 -14.89 -5.65
N VAL A 80 16.43 -14.78 -6.68
CA VAL A 80 16.54 -13.58 -7.52
C VAL A 80 15.27 -13.37 -8.37
N GLY A 81 14.72 -14.44 -8.95
CA GLY A 81 13.47 -14.40 -9.71
C GLY A 81 12.28 -13.99 -8.84
N ARG A 82 12.18 -14.51 -7.61
CA ARG A 82 11.15 -14.11 -6.63
C ARG A 82 11.26 -12.65 -6.21
N GLU A 83 12.47 -12.15 -5.96
CA GLU A 83 12.70 -10.74 -5.62
C GLU A 83 12.35 -9.81 -6.80
N LEU A 84 12.79 -10.17 -8.01
CA LEU A 84 12.42 -9.45 -9.24
C LEU A 84 10.91 -9.44 -9.45
N GLY A 85 10.23 -10.58 -9.23
CA GLY A 85 8.77 -10.67 -9.32
C GLY A 85 8.05 -9.70 -8.39
N GLY A 86 8.53 -9.56 -7.15
CA GLY A 86 8.00 -8.55 -6.23
C GLY A 86 8.16 -7.12 -6.74
N ILE A 87 9.35 -6.76 -7.24
CA ILE A 87 9.61 -5.42 -7.80
C ILE A 87 8.72 -5.15 -9.03
N VAL A 88 8.55 -6.15 -9.90
CA VAL A 88 7.64 -6.07 -11.06
C VAL A 88 6.19 -5.87 -10.62
N ALA A 89 5.74 -6.58 -9.58
CA ALA A 89 4.39 -6.44 -9.04
C ALA A 89 4.14 -5.04 -8.43
N GLU A 90 5.14 -4.46 -7.75
CA GLU A 90 5.09 -3.05 -7.31
C GLU A 90 5.02 -2.09 -8.50
N ALA A 91 5.87 -2.27 -9.51
CA ALA A 91 5.88 -1.42 -10.69
C ALA A 91 4.53 -1.44 -11.43
N LEU A 92 3.94 -2.63 -11.62
CA LEU A 92 2.61 -2.80 -12.21
C LEU A 92 1.53 -2.08 -11.37
N ALA A 93 1.57 -2.21 -10.05
CA ALA A 93 0.64 -1.51 -9.16
C ALA A 93 0.76 0.02 -9.25
N LEU A 94 1.98 0.57 -9.36
CA LEU A 94 2.24 2.01 -9.59
C LEU A 94 1.73 2.48 -10.96
N LEU A 95 1.75 1.62 -11.98
CA LEU A 95 1.13 1.88 -13.27
C LEU A 95 -0.40 1.75 -13.22
N GLY A 96 -0.97 1.26 -12.12
CA GLY A 96 -2.41 1.01 -11.97
C GLY A 96 -2.89 -0.20 -12.77
N TYR A 97 -1.98 -1.15 -13.03
CA TYR A 97 -2.30 -2.48 -13.49
C TYR A 97 -2.64 -3.38 -12.30
N VAL A 98 -3.66 -4.22 -12.47
CA VAL A 98 -4.13 -5.17 -11.47
C VAL A 98 -4.34 -6.47 -12.20
N GLU A 99 -3.85 -7.56 -11.63
CA GLU A 99 -4.11 -8.89 -12.16
C GLU A 99 -5.61 -9.20 -12.13
N PRO A 100 -6.09 -10.05 -13.04
CA PRO A 100 -7.45 -10.59 -12.95
C PRO A 100 -7.69 -11.26 -11.60
N PRO A 101 -8.93 -11.24 -11.08
CA PRO A 101 -9.28 -11.99 -9.87
C PRO A 101 -8.95 -13.47 -10.00
N ARG A 102 -8.60 -14.12 -8.89
CA ARG A 102 -8.25 -15.55 -8.87
C ARG A 102 -9.45 -16.50 -9.10
N GLY A 103 -10.66 -15.96 -9.22
CA GLY A 103 -11.91 -16.71 -9.34
C GLY A 103 -12.95 -16.00 -10.18
N PRO A 104 -14.24 -16.39 -10.10
CA PRO A 104 -15.30 -15.88 -10.97
C PRO A 104 -15.60 -14.38 -10.80
N GLY A 105 -15.04 -13.76 -9.74
CA GLY A 105 -15.15 -12.34 -9.47
C GLY A 105 -14.17 -11.92 -8.37
N PRO A 106 -14.08 -10.60 -8.10
CA PRO A 106 -13.20 -10.09 -7.05
C PRO A 106 -13.73 -10.46 -5.66
N ASN A 107 -12.87 -11.06 -4.84
CA ASN A 107 -13.14 -11.30 -3.43
C ASN A 107 -12.58 -10.15 -2.60
N ILE A 108 -13.47 -9.45 -1.88
CA ILE A 108 -13.13 -8.23 -1.14
C ILE A 108 -13.35 -8.43 0.36
N LEU A 109 -12.32 -8.17 1.16
CA LEU A 109 -12.41 -8.10 2.61
C LEU A 109 -12.56 -6.64 3.05
N SER A 110 -13.63 -6.33 3.78
CA SER A 110 -13.84 -5.02 4.41
C SER A 110 -13.74 -5.13 5.93
N LEU A 111 -12.90 -4.30 6.54
CA LEU A 111 -12.64 -4.29 7.97
C LEU A 111 -13.05 -2.96 8.60
N ASP A 112 -14.05 -3.01 9.46
CA ASP A 112 -14.58 -1.83 10.14
C ASP A 112 -13.66 -1.36 11.28
N GLY A 113 -13.87 -0.10 11.69
CA GLY A 113 -13.30 0.43 12.91
C GLY A 113 -13.98 -0.13 14.16
N GLY A 114 -13.28 -0.19 15.30
CA GLY A 114 -13.88 -0.76 16.50
C GLY A 114 -13.10 -0.65 17.80
N GLY A 115 -11.93 -0.01 17.79
CA GLY A 115 -11.02 0.02 18.93
C GLY A 115 -10.52 -1.40 19.25
N ILE A 116 -10.59 -1.80 20.51
CA ILE A 116 -10.16 -3.13 20.95
C ILE A 116 -11.02 -4.27 20.38
N ARG A 117 -12.23 -3.98 19.89
CA ARG A 117 -13.09 -4.98 19.22
C ARG A 117 -12.48 -5.53 17.92
N GLY A 118 -11.38 -4.97 17.44
CA GLY A 118 -10.57 -5.56 16.37
C GLY A 118 -10.11 -7.00 16.65
N LEU A 119 -9.97 -7.40 17.92
CA LEU A 119 -9.67 -8.80 18.28
C LEU A 119 -10.76 -9.76 17.79
N ILE A 120 -12.03 -9.35 17.82
CA ILE A 120 -13.14 -10.16 17.29
C ILE A 120 -12.98 -10.37 15.79
N ALA A 121 -12.61 -9.32 15.04
CA ALA A 121 -12.36 -9.44 13.61
C ALA A 121 -11.17 -10.36 13.31
N ILE A 122 -10.11 -10.31 14.12
CA ILE A 122 -8.96 -11.20 13.99
C ILE A 122 -9.35 -12.65 14.24
N ASP A 123 -10.13 -12.93 15.29
CA ASP A 123 -10.59 -14.28 15.62
C ASP A 123 -11.54 -14.84 14.55
N LEU A 124 -12.43 -14.01 14.01
CA LEU A 124 -13.28 -14.41 12.87
C LEU A 124 -12.47 -14.75 11.62
N LEU A 125 -11.44 -13.95 11.31
CA LEU A 125 -10.52 -14.25 10.21
C LEU A 125 -9.71 -15.52 10.48
N ARG A 126 -9.33 -15.78 11.73
CA ARG A 126 -8.62 -17.00 12.12
C ARG A 126 -9.50 -18.23 11.93
N GLU A 127 -10.77 -18.15 12.34
CA GLU A 127 -11.73 -19.24 12.09
C GLU A 127 -11.94 -19.46 10.59
N LEU A 128 -11.97 -18.38 9.80
CA LEU A 128 -12.02 -18.48 8.34
C LEU A 128 -10.78 -19.18 7.76
N GLU A 129 -9.57 -18.89 8.25
CA GLU A 129 -8.36 -19.63 7.86
C GLU A 129 -8.46 -21.11 8.23
N THR A 130 -8.97 -21.43 9.43
CA THR A 130 -9.18 -22.81 9.89
C THR A 130 -10.16 -23.58 9.00
N LEU A 131 -11.31 -22.97 8.69
CA LEU A 131 -12.36 -23.61 7.89
C LEU A 131 -11.95 -23.83 6.43
N THR A 132 -11.12 -22.94 5.89
CA THR A 132 -10.70 -22.99 4.48
C THR A 132 -9.36 -23.68 4.26
N GLY A 133 -8.54 -23.80 5.32
CA GLY A 133 -7.16 -24.27 5.22
C GLY A 133 -6.23 -23.29 4.48
N ARG A 134 -6.67 -22.05 4.24
CA ARG A 134 -5.98 -21.04 3.42
C ARG A 134 -5.81 -19.76 4.22
N ARG A 135 -4.70 -19.06 4.00
CA ARG A 135 -4.44 -17.78 4.64
C ARG A 135 -5.35 -16.68 4.08
N VAL A 136 -5.63 -15.66 4.89
CA VAL A 136 -6.46 -14.51 4.48
C VAL A 136 -5.98 -13.90 3.16
N HIS A 137 -4.66 -13.75 2.98
CA HIS A 137 -4.09 -13.17 1.77
C HIS A 137 -4.28 -14.04 0.51
N GLU A 138 -4.60 -15.32 0.68
CA GLU A 138 -4.91 -16.25 -0.43
C GLU A 138 -6.40 -16.18 -0.81
N LEU A 139 -7.26 -15.86 0.15
CA LEU A 139 -8.73 -15.87 0.00
C LEU A 139 -9.26 -14.63 -0.71
N PHE A 140 -8.62 -13.47 -0.52
CA PHE A 140 -9.09 -12.18 -1.02
C PHE A 140 -8.16 -11.60 -2.09
N ASP A 141 -8.72 -10.81 -3.00
CA ASP A 141 -7.98 -10.04 -4.01
C ASP A 141 -7.76 -8.59 -3.54
N PHE A 142 -8.64 -8.09 -2.66
CA PHE A 142 -8.61 -6.74 -2.13
C PHE A 142 -8.98 -6.68 -0.64
N ILE A 143 -8.27 -5.87 0.14
CA ILE A 143 -8.59 -5.58 1.54
C ILE A 143 -8.79 -4.06 1.70
N ILE A 144 -9.89 -3.67 2.35
CA ILE A 144 -10.14 -2.29 2.75
C ILE A 144 -10.38 -2.19 4.24
N GLY A 145 -9.87 -1.14 4.87
CA GLY A 145 -10.04 -0.93 6.29
C GLY A 145 -10.17 0.52 6.72
N VAL A 146 -10.89 0.73 7.83
CA VAL A 146 -11.02 2.03 8.53
C VAL A 146 -10.50 1.87 9.96
N SER A 147 -9.70 2.82 10.46
CA SER A 147 -9.22 2.83 11.86
C SER A 147 -8.60 1.48 12.26
N THR A 148 -9.15 0.80 13.27
CA THR A 148 -8.78 -0.56 13.67
C THR A 148 -8.63 -1.53 12.50
N GLY A 149 -9.60 -1.54 11.58
CA GLY A 149 -9.59 -2.37 10.39
C GLY A 149 -8.48 -1.99 9.40
N ALA A 150 -8.11 -0.70 9.31
CA ALA A 150 -6.99 -0.26 8.47
C ALA A 150 -5.64 -0.78 9.00
N ILE A 151 -5.51 -0.92 10.32
CA ILE A 151 -4.30 -1.47 10.97
C ILE A 151 -4.21 -2.97 10.68
N ILE A 152 -5.32 -3.70 10.89
CA ILE A 152 -5.39 -5.13 10.59
C ILE A 152 -5.10 -5.37 9.10
N ALA A 153 -5.71 -4.58 8.22
CA ALA A 153 -5.45 -4.62 6.77
C ALA A 153 -3.97 -4.40 6.45
N SER A 154 -3.34 -3.39 7.04
CA SER A 154 -1.92 -3.10 6.85
C SER A 154 -1.03 -4.26 7.28
N VAL A 155 -1.30 -4.88 8.44
CA VAL A 155 -0.50 -6.01 8.94
C VAL A 155 -0.58 -7.20 8.01
N ILE A 156 -1.80 -7.62 7.64
CA ILE A 156 -2.02 -8.81 6.81
C ILE A 156 -1.59 -8.56 5.35
N GLY A 157 -1.84 -7.37 4.82
CA GLY A 157 -1.55 -7.04 3.42
C GLY A 157 -0.12 -6.52 3.16
N SER A 158 0.66 -6.23 4.21
CA SER A 158 2.07 -5.82 4.08
C SER A 158 3.01 -6.92 3.60
N GLY A 159 2.59 -8.19 3.70
CA GLY A 159 3.41 -9.35 3.39
C GLY A 159 4.45 -9.73 4.45
N VAL A 160 4.49 -9.01 5.58
CA VAL A 160 5.39 -9.33 6.70
C VAL A 160 4.67 -9.74 7.98
N GLY A 161 3.40 -9.37 8.12
CA GLY A 161 2.56 -9.75 9.25
C GLY A 161 1.52 -10.80 8.87
N ASN A 162 0.99 -11.48 9.89
CA ASN A 162 -0.16 -12.39 9.77
C ASN A 162 -1.19 -12.08 10.86
N LEU A 163 -2.22 -12.91 10.99
CA LEU A 163 -3.26 -12.75 12.02
C LEU A 163 -2.70 -12.83 13.44
N ASP A 164 -1.65 -13.61 13.68
CA ASP A 164 -1.02 -13.71 15.00
C ASP A 164 -0.23 -12.43 15.32
N THR A 165 0.48 -11.88 14.34
CA THR A 165 1.11 -10.56 14.45
C THR A 165 0.07 -9.49 14.77
N ALA A 166 -1.06 -9.48 14.06
CA ALA A 166 -2.14 -8.54 14.32
C ALA A 166 -2.70 -8.73 15.74
N SER A 167 -2.92 -9.98 16.17
CA SER A 167 -3.43 -10.31 17.50
C SER A 167 -2.48 -9.83 18.60
N GLU A 168 -1.17 -10.07 18.45
CA GLU A 168 -0.13 -9.66 19.40
C GLU A 168 -0.05 -8.13 19.52
N MET A 169 -0.08 -7.43 18.38
CA MET A 169 -0.11 -5.97 18.37
C MET A 169 -1.33 -5.44 19.13
N TYR A 170 -2.52 -5.99 18.90
CA TYR A 170 -3.73 -5.57 19.60
C TYR A 170 -3.74 -5.92 21.08
N HIS A 171 -3.22 -7.08 21.48
CA HIS A 171 -3.06 -7.42 22.90
C HIS A 171 -2.07 -6.49 23.60
N THR A 172 -0.96 -6.14 22.95
CA THR A 172 0.03 -5.22 23.49
C THR A 172 -0.54 -3.80 23.61
N LEU A 173 -1.29 -3.34 22.60
CA LEU A 173 -2.03 -2.09 22.66
C LEU A 173 -3.06 -2.09 23.79
N SER A 174 -3.84 -3.16 23.92
CA SER A 174 -4.81 -3.34 25.01
C SER A 174 -4.15 -3.20 26.39
N LYS A 175 -3.04 -3.93 26.61
CA LYS A 175 -2.30 -3.86 27.88
C LYS A 175 -1.75 -2.46 28.14
N LYS A 176 -1.18 -1.78 27.14
CA LYS A 176 -0.67 -0.41 27.30
C LYS A 176 -1.81 0.61 27.53
N MET A 177 -2.96 0.43 26.88
CA MET A 177 -4.12 1.32 27.01
C MET A 177 -4.89 1.11 28.32
N PHE A 178 -5.05 -0.13 28.78
CA PHE A 178 -5.90 -0.47 29.93
C PHE A 178 -5.12 -0.87 31.19
N GLY A 179 -3.82 -1.20 31.09
CA GLY A 179 -2.98 -1.64 32.22
C GLY A 179 -2.68 -0.56 33.26
N ASN A 180 -2.92 0.72 32.94
CA ASN A 180 -2.84 1.83 33.90
C ASN A 180 -4.21 2.19 34.52
N THR A 181 -5.24 1.38 34.29
CA THR A 181 -6.56 1.58 34.90
C THR A 181 -6.62 0.83 36.23
N SER A 182 -6.00 1.40 37.27
CA SER A 182 -6.26 0.96 38.63
C SER A 182 -7.76 0.97 38.89
N VAL A 183 -8.25 -0.14 39.42
CA VAL A 183 -9.65 -0.56 39.63
C VAL A 183 -10.40 0.30 40.67
N ILE A 184 -9.95 1.54 40.93
CA ILE A 184 -10.48 2.45 41.94
C ILE A 184 -11.16 3.62 41.21
N GLY A 185 -12.43 3.47 40.88
CA GLY A 185 -13.22 4.54 40.28
C GLY A 185 -14.20 4.03 39.25
N GLY A 186 -15.13 3.18 39.68
CA GLY A 186 -16.18 2.64 38.84
C GLY A 186 -16.96 3.76 38.13
N THR A 187 -17.33 3.49 36.88
CA THR A 187 -18.35 4.17 36.06
C THR A 187 -18.04 5.54 35.43
N SER A 188 -16.96 6.25 35.78
CA SER A 188 -16.70 7.60 35.22
C SER A 188 -15.81 7.66 33.96
N ARG A 189 -15.14 6.57 33.56
CA ARG A 189 -14.21 6.53 32.41
C ARG A 189 -14.73 5.84 31.14
N LEU A 190 -15.94 5.28 31.17
CA LEU A 190 -16.54 4.67 29.97
C LEU A 190 -16.90 5.71 28.89
N VAL A 191 -16.91 7.00 29.24
CA VAL A 191 -17.48 8.08 28.42
C VAL A 191 -16.46 9.13 27.96
N TRP A 192 -15.24 9.19 28.48
CA TRP A 192 -14.23 10.22 28.13
C TRP A 192 -12.82 9.59 28.22
N SER A 193 -11.96 9.54 27.20
CA SER A 193 -11.60 10.59 26.25
C SER A 193 -11.09 10.03 24.89
N HIS A 194 -11.52 10.67 23.81
CA HIS A 194 -11.08 10.44 22.43
C HIS A 194 -9.64 10.94 22.12
N SER A 195 -8.79 11.18 23.12
CA SER A 195 -7.58 12.01 22.91
C SER A 195 -6.36 11.69 23.79
N TYR A 196 -6.32 10.57 24.51
CA TYR A 196 -5.10 10.10 25.19
C TYR A 196 -4.70 8.70 24.71
N TYR A 197 -4.72 8.50 23.39
CA TYR A 197 -3.86 7.49 22.81
C TYR A 197 -2.43 7.97 23.00
N ASP A 198 -1.56 7.16 23.59
CA ASP A 198 -0.13 7.38 23.43
C ASP A 198 0.20 7.09 21.96
N THR A 199 0.03 8.12 21.13
CA THR A 199 0.26 8.07 19.68
C THR A 199 1.66 7.53 19.40
N ARG A 200 2.64 7.85 20.26
CA ARG A 200 4.01 7.36 20.11
C ARG A 200 4.08 5.87 20.34
N ALA A 201 3.47 5.35 21.42
CA ALA A 201 3.45 3.91 21.65
C ALA A 201 2.76 3.13 20.51
N PHE A 202 1.76 3.75 19.87
CA PHE A 202 1.07 3.18 18.71
C PHE A 202 1.94 3.23 17.44
N GLU A 203 2.57 4.37 17.15
CA GLU A 203 3.52 4.54 16.05
C GLU A 203 4.72 3.60 16.18
N GLU A 204 5.31 3.48 17.37
CA GLU A 204 6.39 2.56 17.67
C GLU A 204 5.99 1.10 17.42
N LEU A 205 4.77 0.71 17.82
CA LEU A 205 4.26 -0.63 17.56
C LEU A 205 4.04 -0.89 16.08
N LEU A 206 3.48 0.06 15.33
CA LEU A 206 3.38 -0.05 13.87
C LEU A 206 4.77 -0.15 13.25
N GLN A 207 5.71 0.69 13.68
CA GLN A 207 7.08 0.72 13.18
C GLN A 207 7.82 -0.58 13.46
N GLN A 208 7.66 -1.15 14.64
CA GLN A 208 8.29 -2.41 15.03
C GLN A 208 7.84 -3.58 14.14
N HIS A 209 6.57 -3.61 13.73
CA HIS A 209 6.00 -4.74 12.99
C HIS A 209 6.00 -4.53 11.47
N LEU A 210 5.82 -3.29 11.00
CA LEU A 210 5.71 -2.97 9.57
C LEU A 210 6.98 -2.33 8.99
N GLY A 211 7.81 -1.71 9.83
CA GLY A 211 8.99 -0.94 9.42
C GLY A 211 8.65 0.26 8.52
N GLU A 212 9.66 0.75 7.80
CA GLU A 212 9.57 1.90 6.88
C GLU A 212 8.95 1.55 5.51
N ARG A 213 8.04 0.57 5.45
CA ARG A 213 7.46 0.12 4.19
C ARG A 213 6.39 1.09 3.70
N THR A 214 6.49 1.45 2.43
CA THR A 214 5.42 2.16 1.74
C THR A 214 4.32 1.21 1.31
N LEU A 215 3.10 1.72 1.08
CA LEU A 215 1.99 0.92 0.56
C LEU A 215 2.28 0.33 -0.82
N SER A 216 3.11 0.98 -1.65
CA SER A 216 3.49 0.41 -2.96
C SER A 216 4.38 -0.81 -2.79
N GLN A 217 5.32 -0.77 -1.84
CA GLN A 217 6.21 -1.90 -1.54
C GLN A 217 5.47 -3.12 -0.99
N CYS A 218 4.30 -2.93 -0.36
CA CYS A 218 3.46 -4.05 0.05
C CYS A 218 3.04 -4.94 -1.14
N ASN A 219 2.98 -4.40 -2.37
CA ASN A 219 2.68 -5.21 -3.56
C ASN A 219 3.84 -6.11 -4.00
N ARG A 220 5.03 -6.01 -3.40
CA ARG A 220 6.14 -6.94 -3.67
C ARG A 220 5.86 -8.33 -3.15
N TYR A 221 4.91 -8.45 -2.24
CA TYR A 221 4.47 -9.71 -1.68
C TYR A 221 3.20 -10.15 -2.40
N ASN A 222 2.95 -11.45 -2.47
CA ASN A 222 1.73 -12.02 -3.06
C ASN A 222 0.51 -11.80 -2.13
N THR A 223 0.23 -10.53 -1.82
CA THR A 223 -0.84 -10.10 -0.92
C THR A 223 -1.93 -9.35 -1.69
N PRO A 224 -3.16 -9.30 -1.13
CA PRO A 224 -4.26 -8.54 -1.68
C PRO A 224 -3.89 -7.07 -1.82
N LYS A 225 -4.47 -6.41 -2.82
CA LYS A 225 -4.37 -4.95 -2.92
C LYS A 225 -5.09 -4.28 -1.75
N MET A 226 -4.60 -3.13 -1.30
CA MET A 226 -5.08 -2.50 -0.07
C MET A 226 -5.65 -1.11 -0.30
N ALA A 227 -6.68 -0.78 0.47
CA ALA A 227 -7.13 0.59 0.71
C ALA A 227 -7.30 0.88 2.20
N LEU A 228 -6.74 1.99 2.67
CA LEU A 228 -6.87 2.47 4.04
C LEU A 228 -7.59 3.81 4.03
N VAL A 229 -8.69 3.91 4.76
CA VAL A 229 -9.54 5.10 4.75
C VAL A 229 -9.22 5.99 5.95
N SER A 230 -9.05 7.28 5.67
CA SER A 230 -8.81 8.33 6.66
C SER A 230 -9.66 9.57 6.32
N CYS A 231 -9.64 10.55 7.21
CA CYS A 231 -10.28 11.86 7.04
C CYS A 231 -9.23 12.96 7.15
N VAL A 232 -9.18 13.85 6.16
CA VAL A 232 -8.32 15.03 6.17
C VAL A 232 -9.14 16.22 6.61
N VAL A 233 -8.64 16.93 7.63
CA VAL A 233 -9.20 18.19 8.10
C VAL A 233 -8.54 19.32 7.32
N GLY A 234 -9.29 19.96 6.42
CA GLY A 234 -8.81 21.15 5.71
C GLY A 234 -8.69 22.34 6.66
N GLY A 235 -7.50 22.91 6.78
CA GLY A 235 -7.28 24.14 7.54
C GLY A 235 -7.76 25.37 6.76
N GLY A 236 -8.57 26.23 7.39
CA GLY A 236 -8.73 27.60 6.94
C GLY A 236 -7.35 28.29 6.92
N GLY A 237 -7.00 28.92 5.80
CA GLY A 237 -5.69 29.58 5.65
C GLY A 237 -5.42 30.63 6.73
N PRO A 238 -4.15 31.02 6.93
CA PRO A 238 -3.78 32.04 7.91
C PRO A 238 -4.41 33.38 7.51
N GLY A 239 -5.53 33.73 8.14
CA GLY A 239 -6.31 34.94 7.87
C GLY A 239 -7.83 34.76 7.82
N GLY A 240 -8.34 33.52 7.80
CA GLY A 240 -9.78 33.27 7.79
C GLY A 240 -10.37 33.15 9.20
N ALA A 241 -10.84 34.25 9.77
CA ALA A 241 -11.75 34.18 10.91
C ALA A 241 -13.03 33.39 10.50
N GLY A 242 -13.28 32.24 11.15
CA GLY A 242 -14.61 31.60 11.17
C GLY A 242 -14.92 30.48 10.16
N GLY A 243 -13.95 29.89 9.46
CA GLY A 243 -14.23 28.73 8.60
C GLY A 243 -14.23 27.42 9.37
N GLU A 244 -15.37 26.74 9.52
CA GLU A 244 -15.42 25.35 9.97
C GLU A 244 -14.49 24.49 9.09
N GLY A 245 -13.57 23.75 9.72
CA GLY A 245 -12.62 22.90 9.01
C GLY A 245 -13.36 21.88 8.15
N ARG A 246 -13.22 21.98 6.82
CA ARG A 246 -13.90 21.07 5.89
C ARG A 246 -13.26 19.69 6.00
N LEU A 247 -14.05 18.72 6.46
CA LEU A 247 -13.67 17.32 6.45
C LEU A 247 -13.76 16.77 5.03
N SER A 248 -12.73 16.02 4.62
CA SER A 248 -12.72 15.33 3.33
C SER A 248 -12.18 13.90 3.50
N PRO A 249 -12.81 12.89 2.88
CA PRO A 249 -12.30 11.53 2.94
C PRO A 249 -10.99 11.46 2.13
N PHE A 250 -10.05 10.67 2.64
CA PHE A 250 -8.82 10.33 1.94
C PHE A 250 -8.63 8.81 1.97
N VAL A 251 -8.30 8.24 0.82
CA VAL A 251 -8.09 6.80 0.68
C VAL A 251 -6.64 6.58 0.27
N PHE A 252 -5.83 6.06 1.20
CA PHE A 252 -4.52 5.54 0.88
C PHE A 252 -4.70 4.21 0.15
N ARG A 253 -3.96 3.99 -0.95
CA ARG A 253 -4.07 2.78 -1.76
C ARG A 253 -2.69 2.21 -2.02
N SER A 254 -2.57 0.88 -2.08
CA SER A 254 -1.34 0.23 -2.52
C SER A 254 -1.12 0.33 -4.04
N MET A 255 -2.13 0.73 -4.79
CA MET A 255 -2.13 0.78 -6.25
C MET A 255 -2.58 2.15 -6.77
N ALA A 256 -2.07 2.55 -7.93
CA ALA A 256 -2.51 3.76 -8.60
C ALA A 256 -3.90 3.59 -9.23
N GLU A 257 -4.63 4.69 -9.38
CA GLU A 257 -5.90 4.69 -10.12
C GLU A 257 -5.66 4.33 -11.58
N ARG A 258 -6.49 3.45 -12.15
CA ARG A 258 -6.36 3.05 -13.55
C ARG A 258 -6.40 4.27 -14.48
N SER A 259 -5.29 4.49 -15.21
CA SER A 259 -5.16 5.62 -16.15
C SER A 259 -6.23 5.52 -17.24
N LYS A 260 -6.69 6.66 -17.75
CA LYS A 260 -7.55 6.70 -18.95
C LYS A 260 -6.87 6.06 -20.16
N ALA A 261 -5.54 6.11 -20.24
CA ALA A 261 -4.76 5.44 -21.29
C ALA A 261 -4.93 3.91 -21.28
N LEU A 262 -5.10 3.30 -20.10
CA LEU A 262 -5.43 1.88 -19.94
C LEU A 262 -6.89 1.55 -20.25
N ARG A 263 -7.76 2.56 -20.40
CA ARG A 263 -9.18 2.40 -20.78
C ARG A 263 -9.40 2.55 -22.29
N SER A 264 -8.60 3.38 -22.96
CA SER A 264 -8.70 3.64 -24.41
C SER A 264 -8.09 2.54 -25.29
N GLY A 265 -7.30 1.64 -24.71
CA GLY A 265 -6.84 0.44 -25.40
C GLY A 265 -7.99 -0.54 -25.64
N ARG A 266 -8.73 -0.35 -26.74
CA ARG A 266 -9.50 -1.43 -27.37
C ARG A 266 -8.51 -2.47 -27.92
N SER A 267 -7.85 -3.20 -27.04
CA SER A 267 -7.13 -4.42 -27.41
C SER A 267 -7.89 -5.58 -26.79
N PRO A 268 -8.53 -6.45 -27.60
CA PRO A 268 -9.14 -7.70 -27.13
C PRO A 268 -8.13 -8.62 -26.42
N LEU A 269 -6.83 -8.36 -26.54
CA LEU A 269 -5.76 -9.21 -26.02
C LEU A 269 -5.46 -9.00 -24.53
N LEU A 270 -6.00 -7.96 -23.89
CA LEU A 270 -5.97 -7.83 -22.42
C LEU A 270 -7.10 -8.60 -21.72
N TRP A 271 -7.97 -9.24 -22.51
CA TRP A 271 -9.11 -10.06 -22.06
C TRP A 271 -9.01 -11.52 -22.53
N ALA A 272 -7.85 -11.93 -23.07
CA ALA A 272 -7.70 -13.25 -23.70
C ALA A 272 -7.49 -14.41 -22.70
N TRP A 273 -7.47 -14.15 -21.40
CA TRP A 273 -7.50 -15.20 -20.37
C TRP A 273 -8.51 -14.78 -19.30
N VAL A 274 -9.76 -15.21 -19.55
CA VAL A 274 -10.84 -15.33 -18.56
C VAL A 274 -10.48 -16.44 -17.59
#